data_AF-A0A958KD19-F1
#
_entry.id   AF-A0A958KD19-F1
#
_cell.length_a   1.000
_cell.length_b   1.000
_cell.length_c   1.000
_cell.angle_alpha   90.00
_cell.angle_beta   90.00
_cell.angle_gamma   90.00
#
_symmetry.space_group_name_H-M   'P 1'
#
loop_
_entity.id
_entity.type
_entity.pdbx_description
1 polymer ?
#
loop_
_entity_poly.entity_id
_entity_poly.type
_entity_poly.pdbx_seq_one_letter_code
_entity_poly.pdbx_strand_id
1 'polypeptide(L)'
;FFDNSAKAYSTVNFGIVDAYEINDGRDASGKDPAPSFFIWSEVLFDSFQDGYIKKLDLDFYLMLESAVSKRLYRYLDKHFWYKSSKKINVFVLAHEKLGISRNYRFLSSIRQQLDPAIEELTRLGFLSNAAYVGRGKDAEIILYAANGVPRSVSGGATSTNSGVPEVIGGVGGTSSGDRYPHYLQNNEETPSNYRPPQQEMELLSGEFDSVKAELAKKLVERGIRKNQVRNLIENRSLETLKRMVKIIAHYDYLIQSDSNVISRSPVCFLYRESENLEEF
;
A
#
# COMPACT_ATOMS: atom_id res chain seq x y z
N PHE A 1 12.89 2.42 -0.12
CA PHE A 1 11.43 2.35 -0.24
C PHE A 1 11.03 2.85 -1.62
N PHE A 2 9.98 2.32 -2.22
CA PHE A 2 9.49 2.81 -3.50
C PHE A 2 8.30 3.73 -3.23
N ASP A 3 8.43 4.98 -3.64
CA ASP A 3 7.35 5.95 -3.63
C ASP A 3 6.58 5.79 -4.95
N ASN A 4 5.33 5.32 -4.85
CA ASN A 4 4.52 5.06 -6.04
C ASN A 4 3.90 6.35 -6.62
N SER A 5 3.70 7.40 -5.83
CA SER A 5 3.30 8.72 -6.31
C SER A 5 4.42 9.36 -7.15
N ALA A 6 5.64 9.40 -6.61
CA ALA A 6 6.80 10.00 -7.29
C ALA A 6 7.47 9.07 -8.32
N LYS A 7 7.08 7.78 -8.37
CA LYS A 7 7.70 6.72 -9.19
C LYS A 7 9.22 6.61 -8.98
N ALA A 8 9.69 6.80 -7.76
CA ALA A 8 11.11 6.86 -7.42
C ALA A 8 11.48 6.01 -6.21
N TYR A 9 12.76 5.64 -6.12
CA TYR A 9 13.31 4.96 -4.94
C TYR A 9 13.96 5.97 -3.99
N SER A 10 13.56 5.95 -2.73
CA SER A 10 14.15 6.76 -1.67
C SER A 10 14.70 5.88 -0.54
N THR A 11 15.78 6.30 0.08
CA THR A 11 16.28 5.66 1.31
C THR A 11 15.62 6.33 2.50
N VAL A 12 14.72 5.60 3.16
CA VAL A 12 13.95 6.07 4.32
C VAL A 12 13.96 4.99 5.40
N ASN A 13 13.92 5.41 6.66
CA ASN A 13 13.80 4.53 7.81
C ASN A 13 12.45 4.78 8.47
N PHE A 14 11.64 3.73 8.62
CA PHE A 14 10.31 3.80 9.22
C PHE A 14 9.95 2.45 9.85
N GLY A 15 9.11 2.48 10.89
CA GLY A 15 8.52 1.28 11.48
C GLY A 15 7.31 0.80 10.68
N ILE A 16 6.84 -0.42 10.92
CA ILE A 16 5.60 -0.91 10.28
C ILE A 16 4.37 -0.38 11.02
N VAL A 17 4.44 -0.34 12.34
CA VAL A 17 3.36 0.04 13.25
C VAL A 17 3.87 1.18 14.13
N ASP A 18 3.09 2.25 14.21
CA ASP A 18 3.42 3.42 15.04
C ASP A 18 2.90 3.29 16.48
N ALA A 19 1.75 2.62 16.66
CA ALA A 19 1.19 2.33 17.97
C ALA A 19 0.34 1.06 17.94
N TYR A 20 0.25 0.35 19.06
CA TYR A 20 -0.68 -0.76 19.23
C TYR A 20 -1.11 -0.93 20.68
N GLU A 21 -2.27 -1.52 20.88
CA GLU A 21 -2.77 -2.01 22.16
C GLU A 21 -3.33 -3.41 21.95
N ILE A 22 -2.85 -4.37 22.73
CA ILE A 22 -3.34 -5.75 22.73
C ILE A 22 -4.19 -5.94 23.98
N ASN A 23 -5.47 -6.18 23.77
CA ASN A 23 -6.42 -6.44 24.83
C ASN A 23 -6.43 -7.93 25.16
N ASP A 24 -6.12 -8.25 26.41
CA ASP A 24 -5.93 -9.63 26.89
C ASP A 24 -7.21 -10.24 27.49
N GLY A 25 -8.39 -9.68 27.16
CA GLY A 25 -9.68 -10.21 27.61
C GLY A 25 -9.99 -10.08 29.10
N ARG A 26 -9.05 -9.59 29.91
CA ARG A 26 -9.15 -9.50 31.37
C ARG A 26 -9.67 -8.14 31.81
N ASP A 27 -10.95 -7.90 31.59
CA ASP A 27 -11.63 -6.78 32.25
C ASP A 27 -12.27 -7.27 33.55
N ALA A 28 -11.86 -6.72 34.69
CA ALA A 28 -12.42 -7.06 36.01
C ALA A 28 -13.90 -6.63 36.16
N SER A 29 -14.39 -5.86 35.17
CA SER A 29 -15.69 -5.19 35.19
C SER A 29 -16.82 -5.99 34.53
N GLY A 30 -16.55 -7.19 34.00
CA GLY A 30 -17.57 -8.04 33.37
C GLY A 30 -18.15 -7.51 32.05
N LYS A 31 -17.51 -6.50 31.44
CA LYS A 31 -17.84 -6.04 30.08
C LYS A 31 -17.10 -6.88 29.04
N ASP A 32 -17.68 -7.01 27.86
CA ASP A 32 -17.01 -7.61 26.71
C ASP A 32 -15.64 -6.94 26.49
N PRO A 33 -14.58 -7.72 26.26
CA PRO A 33 -13.25 -7.17 26.03
C PRO A 33 -13.27 -6.15 24.89
N ALA A 34 -12.64 -4.99 25.11
CA ALA A 34 -12.38 -4.07 24.02
C ALA A 34 -11.51 -4.77 22.95
N PRO A 35 -11.75 -4.51 21.65
CA PRO A 35 -10.91 -5.05 20.60
C PRO A 35 -9.48 -4.50 20.73
N SER A 36 -8.49 -5.30 20.32
CA SER A 36 -7.12 -4.81 20.17
C SER A 36 -7.05 -3.81 19.01
N PHE A 37 -6.17 -2.82 19.08
CA PHE A 37 -5.97 -1.86 17.97
C PHE A 37 -4.50 -1.71 17.62
N PHE A 38 -4.25 -1.22 16.42
CA PHE A 38 -2.93 -0.77 15.99
C PHE A 38 -3.05 0.36 14.96
N ILE A 39 -1.96 1.10 14.78
CA ILE A 39 -1.84 2.23 13.85
C ILE A 39 -0.68 1.91 12.89
N TRP A 40 -0.97 1.93 11.58
CA TRP A 40 0.06 1.84 10.55
C TRP A 40 0.98 3.06 10.59
N SER A 41 2.24 2.88 10.24
CA SER A 41 3.08 4.06 9.99
C SER A 41 2.57 4.88 8.83
N GLU A 42 2.67 6.21 8.93
CA GLU A 42 2.23 7.15 7.88
C GLU A 42 2.84 6.75 6.52
N VAL A 43 4.14 6.42 6.49
CA VAL A 43 4.85 5.99 5.28
C VAL A 43 4.23 4.75 4.61
N LEU A 44 3.75 3.77 5.40
CA LEU A 44 3.07 2.60 4.84
C LEU A 44 1.64 2.92 4.43
N PHE A 45 0.93 3.72 5.22
CA PHE A 45 -0.43 4.12 4.94
C PHE A 45 -0.52 4.85 3.60
N ASP A 46 0.35 5.84 3.37
CA ASP A 46 0.44 6.58 2.10
C ASP A 46 0.74 5.63 0.93
N SER A 47 1.66 4.69 1.12
CA SER A 47 1.98 3.69 0.10
C SER A 47 0.82 2.75 -0.21
N PHE A 48 -0.05 2.46 0.76
CA PHE A 48 -1.26 1.67 0.51
C PHE A 48 -2.31 2.50 -0.23
N GLN A 49 -2.48 3.78 0.13
CA GLN A 49 -3.38 4.70 -0.57
C GLN A 49 -2.97 4.90 -2.04
N ASP A 50 -1.67 4.96 -2.32
CA ASP A 50 -1.13 4.99 -3.67
C ASP A 50 -1.33 3.68 -4.45
N GLY A 51 -2.00 2.68 -3.87
CA GLY A 51 -2.27 1.39 -4.51
C GLY A 51 -1.03 0.49 -4.62
N TYR A 52 0.04 0.78 -3.87
CA TYR A 52 1.24 -0.06 -3.83
C TYR A 52 1.04 -1.28 -2.89
N ILE A 53 -0.10 -1.95 -3.04
CA ILE A 53 -0.49 -3.14 -2.31
C ILE A 53 -0.86 -4.24 -3.29
N LYS A 54 -0.28 -5.42 -3.09
CA LYS A 54 -0.66 -6.61 -3.86
C LYS A 54 -1.80 -7.33 -3.13
N LYS A 55 -2.89 -7.58 -3.86
CA LYS A 55 -3.95 -8.49 -3.39
C LYS A 55 -3.41 -9.92 -3.28
N LEU A 56 -3.67 -10.54 -2.15
CA LEU A 56 -3.35 -11.94 -1.86
C LEU A 56 -4.67 -12.66 -1.56
N ASP A 57 -4.86 -13.86 -2.09
CA ASP A 57 -5.95 -14.73 -1.63
C ASP A 57 -5.62 -15.16 -0.20
N LEU A 58 -6.30 -14.53 0.75
CA LEU A 58 -6.09 -14.69 2.18
C LEU A 58 -6.66 -16.01 2.69
N ASP A 59 -7.79 -16.45 2.16
CA ASP A 59 -8.42 -17.72 2.54
C ASP A 59 -7.48 -18.87 2.21
N PHE A 60 -6.93 -18.88 0.99
CA PHE A 60 -5.91 -19.85 0.59
C PHE A 60 -4.67 -19.76 1.49
N TYR A 61 -4.18 -18.53 1.79
CA TYR A 61 -3.00 -18.34 2.64
C TYR A 61 -3.19 -18.91 4.05
N LEU A 62 -4.38 -18.74 4.63
CA LEU A 62 -4.71 -19.18 5.98
C LEU A 62 -4.93 -20.69 6.06
N MET A 63 -5.31 -21.34 4.95
CA MET A 63 -5.41 -22.81 4.86
C MET A 63 -4.04 -23.51 4.90
N LEU A 64 -2.94 -22.81 4.59
CA LEU A 64 -1.60 -23.40 4.62
C LEU A 64 -1.14 -23.66 6.07
N GLU A 65 -0.66 -24.87 6.32
CA GLU A 65 -0.22 -25.32 7.63
C GLU A 65 1.25 -24.93 7.86
N SER A 66 2.11 -25.14 6.87
CA SER A 66 3.55 -24.89 7.00
C SER A 66 3.93 -23.44 6.73
N ALA A 67 4.83 -22.92 7.58
CA ALA A 67 5.45 -21.61 7.36
C ALA A 67 6.24 -21.54 6.04
N VAL A 68 6.83 -22.66 5.60
CA VAL A 68 7.56 -22.73 4.33
C VAL A 68 6.57 -22.61 3.16
N SER A 69 5.42 -23.28 3.23
CA SER A 69 4.35 -23.19 2.23
C SER A 69 3.80 -21.78 2.12
N LYS A 70 3.54 -21.11 3.24
CA LYS A 70 3.10 -19.70 3.27
C LYS A 70 4.08 -18.78 2.56
N ARG A 71 5.38 -18.94 2.84
CA ARG A 71 6.43 -18.14 2.20
C ARG A 71 6.57 -18.46 0.72
N LEU A 72 6.50 -19.74 0.35
CA LEU A 72 6.58 -20.22 -1.02
C LEU A 72 5.41 -19.73 -1.86
N TYR A 73 4.19 -19.83 -1.32
CA TYR A 73 2.98 -19.29 -1.92
C TYR A 73 3.12 -17.78 -2.16
N ARG A 74 3.50 -16.97 -1.15
CA ARG A 74 3.70 -15.52 -1.33
C ARG A 74 4.72 -15.19 -2.42
N TYR A 75 5.83 -15.93 -2.45
CA TYR A 75 6.86 -15.77 -3.47
C TYR A 75 6.31 -16.08 -4.88
N LEU A 76 5.68 -17.24 -5.04
CA LEU A 76 5.17 -17.73 -6.32
C LEU A 76 3.96 -16.97 -6.81
N ASP A 77 3.08 -16.54 -5.92
CA ASP A 77 1.89 -15.76 -6.23
C ASP A 77 2.28 -14.48 -6.99
N LYS A 78 3.40 -13.83 -6.62
CA LYS A 78 4.00 -12.73 -7.37
C LYS A 78 4.45 -13.13 -8.77
N HIS A 79 5.02 -14.31 -8.94
CA HIS A 79 5.60 -14.76 -10.20
C HIS A 79 4.60 -15.37 -11.17
N PHE A 80 3.55 -16.02 -10.65
CA PHE A 80 2.52 -16.67 -11.46
C PHE A 80 1.48 -15.72 -12.05
N TRP A 81 1.60 -14.42 -11.74
CA TRP A 81 0.77 -13.41 -12.37
C TRP A 81 0.95 -13.37 -13.89
N TYR A 82 2.20 -13.43 -14.38
CA TYR A 82 2.52 -13.32 -15.81
C TYR A 82 3.09 -14.61 -16.42
N LYS A 83 3.41 -15.62 -15.60
CA LYS A 83 4.04 -16.86 -16.06
C LYS A 83 3.35 -18.07 -15.47
N SER A 84 3.23 -19.15 -16.22
CA SER A 84 2.70 -20.41 -15.71
C SER A 84 3.76 -21.31 -15.07
N SER A 85 5.04 -20.92 -15.17
CA SER A 85 6.14 -21.64 -14.54
C SER A 85 7.22 -20.69 -14.02
N LYS A 86 7.93 -21.16 -13.00
CA LYS A 86 9.06 -20.44 -12.40
C LYS A 86 10.25 -21.38 -12.22
N LYS A 87 11.31 -21.09 -12.98
CA LYS A 87 12.64 -21.70 -12.81
C LYS A 87 13.53 -20.83 -11.93
N ILE A 88 14.22 -21.44 -10.96
CA ILE A 88 15.14 -20.78 -10.05
C ILE A 88 16.13 -21.78 -9.43
N ASN A 89 17.36 -21.33 -9.12
CA ASN A 89 18.31 -22.11 -8.33
C ASN A 89 17.73 -22.46 -6.94
N VAL A 90 17.88 -23.71 -6.51
CA VAL A 90 17.28 -24.24 -5.28
C VAL A 90 17.79 -23.53 -4.03
N PHE A 91 19.10 -23.23 -3.97
CA PHE A 91 19.71 -22.56 -2.83
C PHE A 91 19.28 -21.09 -2.74
N VAL A 92 19.18 -20.41 -3.90
CA VAL A 92 18.69 -19.03 -3.96
C VAL A 92 17.23 -18.96 -3.50
N LEU A 93 16.39 -19.89 -3.95
CA LEU A 93 15.01 -19.99 -3.49
C LEU A 93 14.96 -20.19 -1.97
N ALA A 94 15.66 -21.20 -1.46
CA ALA A 94 15.63 -21.57 -0.05
C ALA A 94 16.12 -20.43 0.86
N HIS A 95 17.34 -19.94 0.65
CA HIS A 95 17.97 -19.01 1.58
C HIS A 95 17.50 -17.57 1.38
N GLU A 96 17.48 -17.09 0.14
CA GLU A 96 17.26 -15.67 -0.14
C GLU A 96 15.78 -15.31 -0.26
N LYS A 97 14.91 -16.28 -0.62
CA LYS A 97 13.48 -16.01 -0.87
C LYS A 97 12.58 -16.57 0.22
N LEU A 98 12.87 -17.78 0.71
CA LEU A 98 12.06 -18.43 1.75
C LEU A 98 12.64 -18.26 3.16
N GLY A 99 13.88 -17.77 3.29
CA GLY A 99 14.54 -17.59 4.59
C GLY A 99 14.81 -18.91 5.32
N ILE A 100 15.08 -19.99 4.58
CA ILE A 100 15.59 -21.25 5.13
C ILE A 100 17.05 -21.03 5.55
N SER A 101 17.43 -21.53 6.73
CA SER A 101 18.76 -21.33 7.30
C SER A 101 19.89 -21.74 6.34
N ARG A 102 20.96 -20.96 6.27
CA ARG A 102 22.18 -21.28 5.50
C ARG A 102 22.94 -22.51 6.04
N ASN A 103 22.51 -23.05 7.19
CA ASN A 103 23.03 -24.31 7.73
C ASN A 103 22.66 -25.51 6.84
N TYR A 104 21.57 -25.42 6.08
CA TYR A 104 21.19 -26.43 5.09
C TYR A 104 22.05 -26.31 3.83
N ARG A 105 23.26 -26.90 3.88
CA ARG A 105 24.26 -26.79 2.80
C ARG A 105 24.10 -27.77 1.65
N PHE A 106 23.29 -28.82 1.85
CA PHE A 106 23.12 -29.90 0.88
C PHE A 106 21.75 -29.82 0.22
N LEU A 107 21.70 -30.18 -1.06
CA LEU A 107 20.46 -30.21 -1.84
C LEU A 107 19.41 -31.10 -1.19
N SER A 108 19.78 -32.28 -0.70
CA SER A 108 18.88 -33.21 -0.01
C SER A 108 18.22 -32.57 1.22
N SER A 109 19.01 -31.85 2.03
CA SER A 109 18.50 -31.21 3.24
C SER A 109 17.58 -30.03 2.93
N ILE A 110 17.85 -29.28 1.85
CA ILE A 110 16.92 -28.25 1.37
C ILE A 110 15.63 -28.88 0.84
N ARG A 111 15.74 -29.95 0.06
CA ARG A 111 14.59 -30.70 -0.47
C ARG A 111 13.69 -31.23 0.64
N GLN A 112 14.25 -31.73 1.74
CA GLN A 112 13.46 -32.11 2.92
C GLN A 112 12.60 -30.97 3.50
N GLN A 113 12.97 -29.71 3.27
CA GLN A 113 12.18 -28.55 3.68
C GLN A 113 11.21 -28.08 2.59
N LEU A 114 11.61 -28.18 1.31
CA LEU A 114 10.82 -27.71 0.17
C LEU A 114 9.75 -28.71 -0.27
N ASP A 115 10.09 -30.00 -0.33
CA ASP A 115 9.24 -31.04 -0.88
C ASP A 115 7.88 -31.11 -0.14
N PRO A 116 7.81 -31.07 1.22
CA PRO A 116 6.52 -31.01 1.92
C PRO A 116 5.69 -29.77 1.57
N ALA A 117 6.34 -28.62 1.38
CA ALA A 117 5.65 -27.38 1.02
C ALA A 117 5.13 -27.40 -0.42
N ILE A 118 5.87 -28.02 -1.33
CA ILE A 118 5.46 -28.23 -2.72
C ILE A 118 4.28 -29.20 -2.77
N GLU A 119 4.34 -30.30 -2.03
CA GLU A 119 3.28 -31.29 -1.92
C GLU A 119 2.00 -30.66 -1.39
N GLU A 120 2.08 -29.85 -0.33
CA GLU A 120 0.93 -29.13 0.23
C GLU A 120 0.31 -28.17 -0.80
N LEU A 121 1.11 -27.36 -1.48
CA LEU A 121 0.62 -26.44 -2.50
C LEU A 121 0.08 -27.16 -3.74
N THR A 122 0.57 -28.36 -4.04
CA THR A 122 0.05 -29.20 -5.13
C THR A 122 -1.29 -29.81 -4.73
N ARG A 123 -1.37 -30.35 -3.51
CA ARG A 123 -2.61 -30.92 -2.92
C ARG A 123 -3.75 -29.90 -2.90
N LEU A 124 -3.45 -28.65 -2.55
CA LEU A 124 -4.42 -27.55 -2.51
C LEU A 124 -4.68 -26.89 -3.88
N GLY A 125 -4.10 -27.41 -4.96
CA GLY A 125 -4.39 -26.96 -6.33
C GLY A 125 -3.75 -25.61 -6.71
N PHE A 126 -2.71 -25.17 -6.00
CA PHE A 126 -1.95 -23.98 -6.38
C PHE A 126 -0.82 -24.31 -7.38
N LEU A 127 -0.14 -25.43 -7.14
CA LEU A 127 0.85 -26.01 -8.05
C LEU A 127 0.25 -27.20 -8.79
N SER A 128 0.68 -27.43 -10.03
CA SER A 128 0.45 -28.68 -10.74
C SER A 128 1.58 -29.67 -10.50
N ASN A 129 2.83 -29.20 -10.53
CA ASN A 129 4.01 -30.04 -10.31
C ASN A 129 5.26 -29.21 -9.99
N ALA A 130 6.33 -29.89 -9.57
CA ALA A 130 7.68 -29.36 -9.47
C ALA A 130 8.70 -30.35 -10.06
N ALA A 131 9.71 -29.83 -10.76
CA ALA A 131 10.80 -30.64 -11.29
C ALA A 131 12.15 -30.07 -10.83
N TYR A 132 13.03 -30.94 -10.36
CA TYR A 132 14.42 -30.58 -10.07
C TYR A 132 15.31 -30.95 -11.24
N VAL A 133 16.17 -30.03 -11.65
CA VAL A 133 17.13 -30.21 -12.75
C VAL A 133 18.54 -29.86 -12.28
N GLY A 134 19.55 -30.48 -12.88
CA GLY A 134 20.94 -30.30 -12.48
C GLY A 134 21.29 -31.05 -11.18
N ARG A 135 22.50 -30.78 -10.66
CA ARG A 135 23.05 -31.44 -9.48
C ARG A 135 23.90 -30.46 -8.67
N GLY A 136 24.12 -30.77 -7.40
CA GLY A 136 25.00 -30.00 -6.53
C GLY A 136 24.48 -28.58 -6.30
N LYS A 137 25.39 -27.59 -6.33
CA LYS A 137 25.08 -26.18 -6.04
C LYS A 137 24.31 -25.48 -7.16
N ASP A 138 24.41 -26.00 -8.38
CA ASP A 138 23.74 -25.47 -9.57
C ASP A 138 22.38 -26.12 -9.81
N ALA A 139 21.88 -26.92 -8.85
CA ALA A 139 20.56 -27.49 -8.93
C ALA A 139 19.49 -26.40 -9.00
N GLU A 140 18.57 -26.55 -9.95
CA GLU A 140 17.44 -25.65 -10.15
C GLU A 140 16.13 -26.40 -9.92
N ILE A 141 15.12 -25.68 -9.49
CA ILE A 141 13.75 -26.16 -9.40
C ILE A 141 12.88 -25.39 -10.38
N ILE A 142 12.00 -26.11 -11.06
CA ILE A 142 10.97 -25.59 -11.95
C ILE A 142 9.63 -25.89 -11.30
N LEU A 143 8.90 -24.84 -10.94
CA LEU A 143 7.59 -24.90 -10.29
C LEU A 143 6.51 -24.51 -11.30
N TYR A 144 5.49 -25.34 -11.45
CA TYR A 144 4.41 -25.14 -12.43
C TYR A 144 3.11 -24.76 -11.73
N ALA A 145 2.48 -23.67 -12.17
CA ALA A 145 1.17 -23.27 -11.68
C ALA A 145 0.11 -24.30 -12.09
N ALA A 146 -0.90 -24.52 -11.25
CA ALA A 146 -1.99 -25.46 -11.54
C ALA A 146 -2.75 -25.10 -12.83
N ASN A 147 -2.99 -23.80 -13.05
CA ASN A 147 -3.86 -23.36 -14.13
C ASN A 147 -3.18 -23.30 -15.52
N GLY A 148 -1.87 -23.61 -15.65
CA GLY A 148 -1.13 -23.65 -16.92
C GLY A 148 -1.04 -22.32 -17.70
N VAL A 149 -1.87 -21.34 -17.35
CA VAL A 149 -2.06 -20.03 -17.94
C VAL A 149 -1.73 -19.00 -16.85
N PRO A 150 -1.00 -17.92 -17.17
CA PRO A 150 -0.77 -16.83 -16.22
C PRO A 150 -2.06 -16.31 -15.61
N ARG A 151 -2.06 -16.00 -14.31
CA ARG A 151 -3.27 -15.49 -13.64
C ARG A 151 -3.78 -14.15 -14.20
N SER A 152 -2.90 -13.35 -14.80
CA SER A 152 -3.28 -12.15 -15.56
C SER A 152 -4.14 -12.45 -16.79
N VAL A 153 -3.99 -13.64 -17.39
CA VAL A 153 -4.71 -14.07 -18.59
C VAL A 153 -5.98 -14.85 -18.23
N SER A 154 -5.98 -15.57 -17.10
CA SER A 154 -7.16 -16.32 -16.61
C SER A 154 -8.18 -15.45 -15.84
N GLY A 155 -8.29 -14.15 -16.16
CA GLY A 155 -9.06 -13.19 -15.37
C GLY A 155 -10.50 -13.66 -15.08
N GLY A 156 -10.89 -13.62 -13.80
CA GLY A 156 -12.31 -13.51 -13.42
C GLY A 156 -12.94 -14.58 -12.52
N ALA A 157 -12.22 -15.59 -12.02
CA ALA A 157 -12.81 -16.57 -11.10
C ALA A 157 -12.20 -16.51 -9.69
N THR A 158 -12.57 -15.48 -8.92
CA THR A 158 -12.56 -15.55 -7.44
C THR A 158 -13.76 -14.77 -6.93
N SER A 159 -14.72 -15.55 -6.40
CA SER A 159 -15.87 -15.21 -5.55
C SER A 159 -16.45 -13.78 -5.61
N THR A 160 -17.62 -13.70 -6.25
CA THR A 160 -18.63 -12.67 -6.01
C THR A 160 -19.05 -12.65 -4.53
N ASN A 161 -18.81 -11.55 -3.83
CA ASN A 161 -19.72 -11.10 -2.78
C ASN A 161 -20.55 -9.95 -3.36
N SER A 162 -21.84 -10.20 -3.44
CA SER A 162 -22.90 -9.39 -4.05
C SER A 162 -23.20 -8.11 -3.27
N GLY A 163 -23.25 -6.98 -3.99
CA GLY A 163 -23.69 -5.66 -3.50
C GLY A 163 -23.58 -4.49 -4.50
N VAL A 164 -23.96 -4.70 -5.78
CA VAL A 164 -24.68 -3.84 -6.79
C VAL A 164 -24.46 -2.29 -6.83
N PRO A 165 -24.53 -1.56 -7.99
CA PRO A 165 -24.32 -1.91 -9.42
C PRO A 165 -23.32 -1.00 -10.21
N GLU A 166 -22.67 -1.63 -11.18
CA GLU A 166 -22.55 -1.32 -12.62
C GLU A 166 -22.97 0.07 -13.18
N VAL A 167 -22.05 0.73 -13.91
CA VAL A 167 -22.36 1.44 -15.18
C VAL A 167 -21.30 1.10 -16.23
N ILE A 168 -21.76 0.44 -17.29
CA ILE A 168 -21.03 0.07 -18.50
C ILE A 168 -20.91 1.28 -19.43
N GLY A 169 -19.76 1.40 -20.10
CA GLY A 169 -19.62 2.19 -21.32
C GLY A 169 -18.28 1.90 -22.00
N GLY A 170 -18.24 0.89 -22.86
CA GLY A 170 -17.08 0.58 -23.70
C GLY A 170 -17.35 0.87 -25.16
N VAL A 171 -16.32 1.27 -25.92
CA VAL A 171 -16.14 0.93 -27.35
C VAL A 171 -14.64 1.01 -27.72
N GLY A 172 -14.13 -0.04 -28.38
CA GLY A 172 -13.15 0.12 -29.48
C GLY A 172 -11.69 -0.25 -29.19
N GLY A 173 -11.30 -1.50 -29.47
CA GLY A 173 -9.89 -1.93 -29.45
C GLY A 173 -9.21 -1.86 -30.81
N THR A 174 -7.87 -1.88 -30.80
CA THR A 174 -7.04 -2.54 -31.82
C THR A 174 -5.66 -2.85 -31.26
N SER A 175 -5.20 -4.06 -31.55
CA SER A 175 -3.93 -4.69 -31.19
C SER A 175 -2.71 -4.04 -31.84
N SER A 176 -1.58 -3.94 -31.13
CA SER A 176 -0.26 -4.43 -31.57
C SER A 176 0.87 -3.98 -30.65
N GLY A 177 1.73 -4.94 -30.28
CA GLY A 177 3.17 -4.81 -30.46
C GLY A 177 3.95 -3.84 -29.57
N ASP A 178 4.78 -4.46 -28.72
CA ASP A 178 6.19 -4.10 -28.54
C ASP A 178 6.61 -2.91 -27.65
N ARG A 179 7.55 -3.28 -26.76
CA ARG A 179 8.76 -2.52 -26.38
C ARG A 179 8.57 -1.29 -25.50
N TYR A 180 9.02 -1.44 -24.25
CA TYR A 180 9.57 -0.34 -23.46
C TYR A 180 10.67 0.38 -24.27
N PRO A 181 10.55 1.69 -24.56
CA PRO A 181 11.62 2.43 -25.18
C PRO A 181 12.57 3.01 -24.13
N HIS A 182 13.85 2.90 -24.46
CA HIS A 182 14.95 3.68 -23.93
C HIS A 182 14.78 5.19 -24.21
N TYR A 183 15.40 6.00 -23.35
CA TYR A 183 15.52 7.46 -23.43
C TYR A 183 16.15 7.98 -24.73
N LEU A 184 15.73 9.17 -25.20
CA LEU A 184 16.58 10.24 -25.75
C LEU A 184 15.80 11.58 -25.88
N GLN A 185 16.58 12.65 -26.02
CA GLN A 185 16.37 14.09 -25.76
C GLN A 185 15.52 14.94 -26.73
N ASN A 186 15.04 16.06 -26.15
CA ASN A 186 14.88 17.45 -26.67
C ASN A 186 14.06 17.75 -27.94
N ASN A 187 13.03 18.61 -27.82
CA ASN A 187 13.02 20.02 -28.27
C ASN A 187 11.66 20.71 -28.00
N GLU A 188 11.74 22.05 -27.95
CA GLU A 188 10.79 23.14 -27.70
C GLU A 188 9.39 22.98 -28.32
N GLU A 189 8.29 23.54 -27.79
CA GLU A 189 7.91 24.96 -27.89
C GLU A 189 6.81 25.35 -26.87
N THR A 190 6.95 26.55 -26.29
CA THR A 190 5.90 27.35 -25.62
C THR A 190 5.23 28.31 -26.60
N PRO A 191 3.97 28.70 -26.35
CA PRO A 191 3.58 30.10 -26.49
C PRO A 191 2.89 30.59 -25.19
N SER A 192 3.46 31.55 -24.45
CA SER A 192 3.54 33.00 -24.72
C SER A 192 2.34 33.77 -24.14
N ASN A 193 2.66 34.57 -23.11
CA ASN A 193 2.03 35.84 -22.68
C ASN A 193 0.66 35.84 -21.96
N TYR A 194 0.67 35.51 -20.66
CA TYR A 194 -0.14 36.26 -19.68
C TYR A 194 0.74 36.59 -18.47
N ARG A 195 0.97 37.89 -18.20
CA ARG A 195 1.72 38.38 -17.04
C ARG A 195 0.77 39.24 -16.21
N PRO A 196 0.29 38.76 -15.05
CA PRO A 196 -0.55 39.57 -14.16
C PRO A 196 0.22 40.79 -13.62
N PRO A 197 -0.43 41.94 -13.36
CA PRO A 197 0.20 43.15 -12.81
C PRO A 197 0.85 42.93 -11.43
N GLN A 198 1.98 43.58 -11.18
CA GLN A 198 2.80 43.40 -9.96
C GLN A 198 2.03 43.68 -8.64
N GLN A 199 1.10 44.63 -8.64
CA GLN A 199 0.24 44.90 -7.47
C GLN A 199 -0.72 43.75 -7.14
N GLU A 200 -1.15 42.98 -8.13
CA GLU A 200 -2.06 41.84 -7.96
C GLU A 200 -1.32 40.63 -7.34
N MET A 201 -0.05 40.43 -7.70
CA MET A 201 0.82 39.42 -7.09
C MET A 201 1.20 39.74 -5.64
N GLU A 202 1.41 41.01 -5.32
CA GLU A 202 1.79 41.47 -3.98
C GLU A 202 0.61 41.39 -3.00
N LEU A 203 -0.61 41.75 -3.44
CA LEU A 203 -1.85 41.60 -2.67
C LEU A 203 -2.22 40.13 -2.41
N LEU A 204 -2.07 39.25 -3.41
CA LEU A 204 -2.33 37.81 -3.27
C LEU A 204 -1.31 37.12 -2.35
N SER A 205 -0.04 37.57 -2.34
CA SER A 205 0.97 37.06 -1.41
C SER A 205 0.68 37.44 0.05
N GLY A 206 0.20 38.68 0.30
CA GLY A 206 -0.15 39.16 1.63
C GLY A 206 -1.35 38.43 2.24
N GLU A 207 -2.40 38.17 1.45
CA GLU A 207 -3.55 37.38 1.89
C GLU A 207 -3.14 35.92 2.20
N PHE A 208 -2.29 35.34 1.35
CA PHE A 208 -1.82 33.97 1.50
C PHE A 208 -1.00 33.75 2.78
N ASP A 209 -0.09 34.66 3.08
CA ASP A 209 0.75 34.57 4.29
C ASP A 209 -0.06 34.86 5.57
N SER A 210 -1.04 35.77 5.50
CA SER A 210 -1.97 36.03 6.60
C SER A 210 -2.82 34.80 6.95
N VAL A 211 -3.41 34.13 5.94
CA VAL A 211 -4.24 32.94 6.14
C VAL A 211 -3.42 31.78 6.70
N LYS A 212 -2.19 31.57 6.21
CA LYS A 212 -1.28 30.56 6.75
C LYS A 212 -0.95 30.79 8.22
N ALA A 213 -0.65 32.04 8.60
CA ALA A 213 -0.32 32.39 9.97
C ALA A 213 -1.51 32.18 10.92
N GLU A 214 -2.72 32.58 10.51
CA GLU A 214 -3.94 32.39 11.30
C GLU A 214 -4.27 30.90 11.47
N LEU A 215 -4.19 30.13 10.38
CA LEU A 215 -4.45 28.69 10.39
C LEU A 215 -3.44 27.95 11.27
N ALA A 216 -2.16 28.30 11.17
CA ALA A 216 -1.11 27.70 11.99
C ALA A 216 -1.37 27.93 13.48
N LYS A 217 -1.79 29.14 13.86
CA LYS A 217 -2.13 29.47 15.24
C LYS A 217 -3.29 28.60 15.75
N LYS A 218 -4.37 28.49 14.97
CA LYS A 218 -5.57 27.70 15.33
C LYS A 218 -5.26 26.21 15.50
N LEU A 219 -4.41 25.64 14.65
CA LEU A 219 -4.02 24.22 14.75
C LEU A 219 -3.13 23.94 15.96
N VAL A 220 -2.21 24.85 16.29
CA VAL A 220 -1.36 24.73 17.49
C VAL A 220 -2.17 24.85 18.77
N GLU A 221 -3.13 25.78 18.83
CA GLU A 221 -4.05 25.92 19.98
C GLU A 221 -4.89 24.66 20.24
N ARG A 222 -5.12 23.86 19.19
CA ARG A 222 -5.86 22.58 19.26
C ARG A 222 -4.97 21.36 19.50
N GLY A 223 -3.70 21.59 19.84
CA GLY A 223 -2.77 20.54 20.30
C GLY A 223 -1.90 19.90 19.22
N ILE A 224 -1.94 20.39 17.98
CA ILE A 224 -1.06 19.90 16.91
C ILE A 224 0.35 20.48 17.10
N ARG A 225 1.39 19.63 17.01
CA ARG A 225 2.77 20.08 17.20
C ARG A 225 3.17 21.04 16.08
N LYS A 226 3.88 22.12 16.43
CA LYS A 226 4.32 23.17 15.48
C LYS A 226 5.00 22.63 14.21
N ASN A 227 5.76 21.54 14.33
CA ASN A 227 6.43 20.90 13.19
C ASN A 227 5.45 20.21 12.23
N GLN A 228 4.40 19.56 12.76
CA GLN A 228 3.34 18.96 11.96
C GLN A 228 2.50 20.05 11.27
N VAL A 229 2.18 21.13 12.00
CA VAL A 229 1.48 22.29 11.45
C VAL A 229 2.25 22.92 10.28
N ARG A 230 3.58 23.03 10.39
CA ARG A 230 4.42 23.52 9.29
C ARG A 230 4.26 22.61 8.06
N ASN A 231 4.39 21.30 8.20
CA ASN A 231 4.25 20.34 7.11
C ASN A 231 2.85 20.33 6.47
N LEU A 232 1.80 20.55 7.27
CA LEU A 232 0.41 20.61 6.82
C LEU A 232 0.11 21.85 5.95
N ILE A 233 0.81 22.95 6.19
CA ILE A 233 0.54 24.27 5.58
C ILE A 233 1.52 24.58 4.45
N GLU A 234 2.76 24.09 4.54
CA GLU A 234 3.82 24.35 3.57
C GLU A 234 3.50 23.68 2.22
N ASN A 235 3.67 24.43 1.13
CA ASN A 235 3.35 24.00 -0.25
C ASN A 235 1.87 23.69 -0.57
N ARG A 236 0.91 24.19 0.22
CA ARG A 236 -0.54 24.07 -0.08
C ARG A 236 -1.11 25.32 -0.76
N SER A 237 -2.13 25.13 -1.61
CA SER A 237 -2.80 26.22 -2.35
C SER A 237 -3.71 27.08 -1.45
N LEU A 238 -4.02 28.32 -1.86
CA LEU A 238 -4.87 29.23 -1.06
C LEU A 238 -6.27 28.66 -0.84
N GLU A 239 -6.79 27.98 -1.87
CA GLU A 239 -8.09 27.33 -1.83
C GLU A 239 -8.10 26.19 -0.81
N THR A 240 -7.05 25.38 -0.77
CA THR A 240 -6.86 24.32 0.24
C THR A 240 -6.82 24.90 1.66
N LEU A 241 -6.10 26.00 1.86
CA LEU A 241 -6.00 26.65 3.18
C LEU A 241 -7.35 27.23 3.64
N LYS A 242 -8.11 27.86 2.73
CA LYS A 242 -9.46 28.37 3.02
C LYS A 242 -10.41 27.24 3.42
N ARG A 243 -10.29 26.05 2.82
CA ARG A 243 -11.07 24.86 3.21
C ARG A 243 -10.65 24.30 4.58
N MET A 244 -9.36 24.25 4.88
CA MET A 244 -8.89 23.87 6.22
C MET A 244 -9.44 24.79 7.32
N VAL A 245 -9.58 26.10 7.05
CA VAL A 245 -10.25 27.03 7.97
C VAL A 245 -11.73 26.66 8.19
N LYS A 246 -12.46 26.26 7.13
CA LYS A 246 -13.87 25.81 7.25
C LYS A 246 -13.98 24.52 8.06
N ILE A 247 -13.08 23.56 7.85
CA ILE A 247 -13.03 22.29 8.60
C ILE A 247 -12.81 22.55 10.09
N ILE A 248 -11.91 23.48 10.44
CA ILE A 248 -11.69 23.87 11.84
C ILE A 248 -12.95 24.53 12.43
N ALA A 249 -13.63 25.39 11.68
CA ALA A 249 -14.88 26.00 12.15
C ALA A 249 -15.99 24.97 12.36
N HIS A 250 -16.08 23.96 11.50
CA HIS A 250 -17.01 22.84 11.65
C HIS A 250 -16.67 21.96 12.86
N TYR A 251 -15.38 21.71 13.10
CA TYR A 251 -14.91 21.03 14.29
C TYR A 251 -15.28 21.77 15.58
N ASP A 252 -15.09 23.10 15.62
CA ASP A 252 -15.46 23.91 16.79
C ASP A 252 -16.98 23.89 17.05
N TYR A 253 -17.80 23.89 15.99
CA TYR A 253 -19.25 23.71 16.09
C TYR A 253 -19.62 22.34 16.68
N LEU A 254 -18.98 21.26 16.22
CA LEU A 254 -19.23 19.91 16.69
C LEU A 254 -18.87 19.73 18.16
N ILE A 255 -17.77 20.34 18.64
CA ILE A 255 -17.41 20.35 20.07
C ILE A 255 -18.47 21.07 20.91
N GLN A 256 -18.96 22.23 20.46
CA GLN A 256 -19.99 22.98 21.18
C GLN A 256 -21.33 22.24 21.24
N SER A 257 -21.61 21.38 20.25
CA SER A 257 -22.84 20.59 20.17
C SER A 257 -22.81 19.25 20.92
N ASP A 258 -21.72 18.92 21.62
CA ASP A 258 -21.49 17.65 22.34
C ASP A 258 -21.83 16.40 21.49
N SER A 259 -21.45 16.45 20.21
CA SER A 259 -21.79 15.42 19.23
C SER A 259 -20.94 14.16 19.39
N ASN A 260 -21.60 12.99 19.42
CA ASN A 260 -20.99 11.66 19.54
C ASN A 260 -20.06 11.27 18.37
N VAL A 261 -19.96 12.10 17.32
CA VAL A 261 -19.12 11.87 16.13
C VAL A 261 -17.65 12.22 16.40
N ILE A 262 -17.35 13.03 17.42
CA ILE A 262 -15.98 13.35 17.81
C ILE A 262 -15.45 12.19 18.67
N SER A 263 -14.70 11.27 18.04
CA SER A 263 -13.92 10.30 18.81
C SER A 263 -12.80 11.01 19.59
N ARG A 264 -12.33 10.36 20.67
CA ARG A 264 -11.51 10.90 21.77
C ARG A 264 -10.15 11.56 21.39
N SER A 265 -9.82 11.71 20.10
CA SER A 265 -8.62 12.41 19.62
C SER A 265 -8.98 13.50 18.60
N PRO A 266 -9.00 14.79 19.01
CA PRO A 266 -9.14 15.97 18.14
C PRO A 266 -8.28 15.95 16.88
N VAL A 267 -7.09 15.37 16.99
CA VAL A 267 -6.08 15.33 15.93
C VAL A 267 -6.48 14.37 14.80
N CYS A 268 -7.06 13.21 15.14
CA CYS A 268 -7.52 12.25 14.13
C CYS A 268 -8.72 12.77 13.32
N PHE A 269 -9.62 13.50 13.97
CA PHE A 269 -10.75 14.13 13.27
C PHE A 269 -10.25 15.17 12.27
N LEU A 270 -9.39 16.09 12.72
CA LEU A 270 -8.86 17.15 11.85
C LEU A 270 -8.02 16.58 10.69
N TYR A 271 -7.28 15.49 10.91
CA TYR A 271 -6.49 14.85 9.86
C TYR A 271 -7.39 14.16 8.81
N ARG A 272 -8.36 13.35 9.26
CA ARG A 272 -9.31 12.64 8.39
C ARG A 272 -10.15 13.58 7.51
N GLU A 273 -10.66 14.66 8.09
CA GLU A 273 -11.47 15.63 7.34
C GLU A 273 -10.60 16.55 6.45
N SER A 274 -9.32 16.73 6.78
CA SER A 274 -8.37 17.44 5.90
C SER A 274 -7.91 16.65 4.68
N GLU A 275 -8.13 15.33 4.66
CA GLU A 275 -7.84 14.44 3.52
C GLU A 275 -9.07 14.22 2.62
N ASN A 276 -10.28 14.23 3.18
CA ASN A 276 -11.54 14.16 2.42
C ASN A 276 -12.02 15.55 1.94
N LEU A 277 -11.16 16.28 1.23
CA LEU A 277 -11.41 17.66 0.77
C LEU A 277 -12.49 17.81 -0.32
N GLU A 278 -13.04 16.70 -0.82
CA GLU A 278 -14.09 16.71 -1.85
C GLU A 278 -15.51 16.77 -1.28
N GLU A 279 -15.70 16.51 0.02
CA GLU A 279 -17.01 16.56 0.68
C GLU A 279 -17.33 17.94 1.34
N PHE A 280 -16.41 18.93 1.29
CA PHE A 280 -16.52 20.23 1.99
C PHE A 280 -16.27 21.50 1.13
#